data_AF-A0A537RBI6-F1
#
_entry.id   AF-A0A537RBI6-F1
#
_cell.length_a   1.000
_cell.length_b   1.000
_cell.length_c   1.000
_cell.angle_alpha   90.00
_cell.angle_beta   90.00
_cell.angle_gamma   90.00
#
_symmetry.space_group_name_H-M   'P 1'
#
loop_
_entity.id
_entity.type
_entity.pdbx_description
1 polymer ?
#
loop_
_entity_poly.entity_id
_entity_poly.type
_entity_poly.pdbx_seq_one_letter_code
_entity_poly.pdbx_strand_id
1 'polypeptide(L)'
;AAPDQPALDIDDVAPADADAALSRGNGEGPMGYSEWAGTGTGGRDNTDYNLEAFVSTETTLADHLAEQLALSIADPARRMIGQYLIDLVDEAGYLNGDLAA
;
A
#
# COMPACT_ATOMS: atom_id res chain seq x y z
N ALA A 1 -1.79 48.20 -9.83
CA ALA A 1 -0.94 48.03 -8.64
C ALA A 1 -1.86 47.75 -7.47
N ALA A 2 -1.76 46.70 -6.67
CA ALA A 2 -1.11 45.39 -6.68
C ALA A 2 -1.88 44.56 -5.63
N PRO A 3 -2.12 43.25 -5.80
CA PRO A 3 -2.82 42.45 -4.80
C PRO A 3 -1.93 42.17 -3.58
N ASP A 4 -2.43 42.44 -2.38
CA ASP A 4 -1.78 42.14 -1.11
C ASP A 4 -2.03 40.65 -0.78
N GLN A 5 -1.03 39.81 -1.04
CA GLN A 5 -1.01 38.38 -0.69
C GLN A 5 -0.10 38.23 0.53
N PRO A 6 -0.58 37.71 1.68
CA PRO A 6 0.31 37.38 2.79
C PRO A 6 1.23 36.21 2.41
N ALA A 7 2.52 36.46 2.52
CA ALA A 7 3.63 35.62 2.11
C ALA A 7 3.61 34.22 2.77
N LEU A 8 3.88 33.21 1.95
CA LEU A 8 4.30 31.89 2.43
C LEU A 8 5.75 31.99 2.91
N ASP A 9 5.93 32.02 4.22
CA ASP A 9 7.22 31.89 4.88
C ASP A 9 7.62 30.40 4.85
N ILE A 10 8.38 30.01 3.81
CA ILE A 10 8.92 28.66 3.67
C ILE A 10 10.43 28.73 3.92
N ASP A 11 10.79 28.89 5.19
CA ASP A 11 12.12 28.57 5.69
C ASP A 11 12.09 27.16 6.32
N ASP A 12 12.10 26.14 5.45
CA ASP A 12 12.53 24.79 5.82
C ASP A 12 13.80 24.46 5.02
N VAL A 13 14.92 25.01 5.51
CA VAL A 13 16.26 24.79 4.98
C VAL A 13 16.73 23.40 5.42
N ALA A 14 16.81 22.47 4.47
CA ALA A 14 17.43 21.16 4.70
C ALA A 14 18.91 21.33 5.11
N PRO A 15 19.39 20.65 6.18
CA PRO A 15 20.80 20.73 6.53
C PRO A 15 21.64 19.98 5.48
N ALA A 16 22.36 20.74 4.67
CA ALA A 16 23.47 20.25 3.86
C ALA A 16 24.70 20.15 4.75
N ASP A 17 25.15 18.93 5.07
CA ASP A 17 26.53 18.65 5.42
C ASP A 17 26.83 17.18 5.08
N ALA A 18 27.15 16.97 3.80
CA ALA A 18 27.89 15.81 3.34
C ALA A 18 29.39 16.07 3.55
N ASP A 19 30.07 15.07 4.10
CA ASP A 19 31.51 14.85 4.02
C ASP A 19 32.46 15.86 4.68
N ALA A 20 32.69 15.65 5.99
CA ALA A 20 33.97 15.98 6.63
C ALA A 20 34.60 14.71 7.21
N ALA A 21 35.29 13.98 6.33
CA ALA A 21 36.11 12.85 6.67
C ALA A 21 37.24 13.23 7.66
N LEU A 22 37.41 12.39 8.70
CA LEU A 22 38.68 12.06 9.38
C LEU A 22 39.28 13.07 10.38
N SER A 23 39.08 12.86 11.68
CA SER A 23 40.21 12.86 12.64
C SER A 23 39.91 12.15 13.98
N ARG A 24 40.32 10.88 14.04
CA ARG A 24 40.96 10.12 15.14
C ARG A 24 40.34 10.12 16.56
N GLY A 25 39.98 8.92 17.02
CA GLY A 25 40.03 8.58 18.45
C GLY A 25 39.43 7.23 18.85
N ASN A 26 40.23 6.17 18.76
CA ASN A 26 40.23 5.01 19.67
C ASN A 26 39.24 3.83 19.44
N GLY A 27 39.78 2.72 18.93
CA GLY A 27 39.55 1.37 19.50
C GLY A 27 38.45 0.49 18.90
N GLU A 28 38.89 -0.67 18.38
CA GLU A 28 38.14 -1.93 18.25
C GLU A 28 37.18 -2.17 17.05
N GLY A 29 37.73 -2.78 16.00
CA GLY A 29 37.11 -3.86 15.21
C GLY A 29 36.04 -3.53 14.16
N PRO A 30 36.25 -3.82 12.86
CA PRO A 30 35.20 -3.70 11.84
C PRO A 30 34.39 -5.00 11.78
N MET A 31 33.30 -5.09 12.54
CA MET A 31 32.34 -6.20 12.40
C MET A 31 30.93 -5.69 12.64
N GLY A 32 30.28 -5.18 11.60
CA GLY A 32 28.88 -4.76 11.68
C GLY A 32 28.27 -4.24 10.39
N TYR A 33 29.04 -3.94 9.34
CA TYR A 33 28.51 -3.60 8.02
C TYR A 33 28.35 -4.81 7.08
N SER A 34 28.60 -6.03 7.57
CA SER A 34 28.66 -7.25 6.75
C SER A 34 27.30 -7.86 6.42
N GLU A 35 26.21 -7.39 7.03
CA GLU A 35 24.90 -8.02 6.82
C GLU A 35 24.27 -7.66 5.46
N TRP A 36 24.62 -6.48 4.90
CA TRP A 36 24.23 -6.09 3.55
C TRP A 36 25.32 -6.38 2.51
N ALA A 37 26.59 -6.48 2.92
CA ALA A 37 27.71 -6.83 2.04
C ALA A 37 27.86 -8.36 1.81
N GLY A 38 27.08 -9.18 2.51
CA GLY A 38 27.11 -10.65 2.40
C GLY A 38 26.35 -11.22 1.20
N THR A 39 25.64 -10.41 0.43
CA THR A 39 24.97 -10.84 -0.81
C THR A 39 25.92 -10.77 -2.00
N GLY A 40 27.11 -11.36 -1.87
CA GLY A 40 28.19 -11.14 -2.83
C GLY A 40 29.12 -12.32 -3.03
N THR A 41 28.69 -13.56 -2.79
CA THR A 41 29.47 -14.77 -3.16
C THR A 41 28.65 -16.01 -2.84
N GLY A 42 27.74 -16.35 -3.75
CA GLY A 42 26.95 -17.57 -3.65
C GLY A 42 25.79 -17.46 -4.63
N GLY A 43 25.98 -18.04 -5.82
CA GLY A 43 24.93 -18.17 -6.81
C GLY A 43 23.73 -18.88 -6.18
N ARG A 44 22.74 -18.10 -5.79
CA ARG A 44 21.36 -18.55 -5.87
C ARG A 44 20.95 -18.19 -7.28
N ASP A 45 20.60 -19.20 -8.05
CA ASP A 45 19.92 -19.06 -9.32
C ASP A 45 18.84 -17.99 -9.16
N ASN A 46 19.07 -16.80 -9.73
CA ASN A 46 18.05 -15.76 -9.88
C ASN A 46 17.10 -16.11 -11.04
N THR A 47 16.99 -17.40 -11.34
CA THR A 47 16.29 -17.96 -12.50
C THR A 47 14.88 -18.42 -12.12
N ASP A 48 14.57 -18.50 -10.82
CA ASP A 48 13.26 -18.89 -10.28
C ASP A 48 12.44 -17.70 -9.72
N TYR A 49 12.86 -16.46 -9.95
CA TYR A 49 12.08 -15.29 -9.53
C TYR A 49 10.95 -15.02 -10.54
N ASN A 50 9.85 -15.73 -10.35
CA ASN A 50 8.70 -15.73 -11.26
C ASN A 50 7.83 -14.47 -11.08
N LEU A 51 8.07 -13.42 -11.85
CA LEU A 51 7.28 -12.17 -11.78
C LEU A 51 5.81 -12.36 -12.17
N GLU A 52 5.52 -13.37 -12.99
CA GLU A 52 4.19 -13.80 -13.38
C GLU A 52 3.48 -14.62 -12.29
N ALA A 53 4.13 -14.91 -11.16
CA ALA A 53 3.47 -15.36 -9.94
C ALA A 53 2.69 -14.23 -9.23
N PHE A 54 2.92 -12.97 -9.62
CA PHE A 54 2.25 -11.80 -9.05
C PHE A 54 1.23 -11.22 -10.04
N VAL A 55 0.22 -12.02 -10.39
CA VAL A 55 -0.95 -11.51 -11.13
C VAL A 55 -1.84 -10.74 -10.16
N SER A 56 -2.06 -9.46 -10.44
CA SER A 56 -3.07 -8.66 -9.74
C SER A 56 -4.47 -9.15 -10.14
N THR A 57 -5.28 -9.50 -9.16
CA THR A 57 -6.72 -9.76 -9.38
C THR A 57 -7.43 -8.41 -9.47
N GLU A 58 -8.26 -8.23 -10.49
CA GLU A 58 -9.12 -7.06 -10.63
C GLU A 58 -10.26 -7.13 -9.61
N THR A 59 -10.58 -5.99 -8.99
CA THR A 59 -11.70 -5.89 -8.05
C THR A 59 -13.02 -6.14 -8.77
N THR A 60 -13.82 -7.07 -8.25
CA THR A 60 -15.12 -7.39 -8.81
C THR A 60 -16.18 -6.40 -8.37
N LEU A 61 -17.33 -6.38 -9.05
CA LEU A 61 -18.49 -5.62 -8.60
C LEU A 61 -18.93 -6.05 -7.18
N ALA A 62 -18.90 -7.36 -6.89
CA ALA A 62 -19.25 -7.89 -5.59
C ALA A 62 -18.32 -7.37 -4.48
N ASP A 63 -17.02 -7.29 -4.76
CA ASP A 63 -16.03 -6.73 -3.82
C ASP A 63 -16.35 -5.26 -3.50
N HIS A 64 -16.61 -4.45 -4.53
CA HIS A 64 -16.98 -3.05 -4.34
C HIS A 64 -18.28 -2.90 -3.53
N LEU A 65 -19.29 -3.72 -3.79
CA LEU A 65 -20.56 -3.69 -3.05
C LEU A 65 -20.37 -4.14 -1.59
N ALA A 66 -19.49 -5.11 -1.34
CA ALA A 66 -19.19 -5.57 0.02
C ALA A 66 -18.50 -4.48 0.85
N GLU A 67 -17.54 -3.75 0.26
CA GLU A 67 -16.90 -2.59 0.89
C GLU A 67 -17.93 -1.49 1.20
N GLN A 68 -18.81 -1.18 0.25
CA GLN A 68 -19.88 -0.20 0.45
C GLN A 68 -20.83 -0.61 1.56
N LEU A 69 -21.22 -1.89 1.62
CA LEU A 69 -22.10 -2.44 2.66
C LEU A 69 -21.49 -2.29 4.05
N ALA A 70 -20.19 -2.59 4.19
CA ALA A 70 -19.47 -2.48 5.45
C ALA A 70 -19.45 -1.05 6.00
N LEU A 71 -19.31 -0.05 5.11
CA LEU A 71 -19.29 1.37 5.47
C LEU A 71 -20.69 1.96 5.69
N SER A 72 -21.69 1.47 4.96
CA SER A 72 -23.03 2.08 4.94
C SER A 72 -23.96 1.54 6.02
N ILE A 73 -23.80 0.29 6.43
CA ILE A 73 -24.74 -0.39 7.32
C ILE A 73 -24.05 -0.83 8.61
N ALA A 74 -24.51 -0.32 9.76
CA ALA A 74 -23.98 -0.68 11.08
C ALA A 74 -24.64 -1.95 11.68
N ASP A 75 -25.92 -2.15 11.38
CA ASP A 75 -26.73 -3.24 11.95
C ASP A 75 -26.31 -4.60 11.36
N PRO A 76 -25.85 -5.56 12.17
CA PRO A 76 -25.39 -6.86 11.70
C PRO A 76 -26.49 -7.66 10.98
N ALA A 77 -27.75 -7.56 11.41
CA ALA A 77 -28.85 -8.26 10.77
C ALA A 77 -29.07 -7.75 9.33
N ARG A 78 -29.02 -6.43 9.15
CA ARG A 78 -29.11 -5.82 7.81
C ARG A 78 -27.89 -6.12 6.94
N ARG A 79 -26.69 -6.25 7.50
CA ARG A 79 -25.51 -6.68 6.73
C ARG A 79 -25.68 -8.09 6.19
N MET A 80 -26.24 -9.01 6.96
CA MET A 80 -26.51 -10.37 6.48
C MET A 80 -27.47 -10.38 5.28
N ILE A 81 -28.52 -9.56 5.33
CA ILE A 81 -29.45 -9.38 4.21
C ILE A 81 -28.73 -8.74 3.01
N GLY A 82 -27.91 -7.71 3.25
CA GLY A 82 -27.14 -7.04 2.21
C GLY A 82 -26.18 -7.97 1.49
N GLN A 83 -25.46 -8.83 2.23
CA GLN A 83 -24.57 -9.82 1.62
C GLN A 83 -25.34 -10.79 0.73
N TYR A 84 -26.48 -11.29 1.20
CA TYR A 84 -27.34 -12.15 0.39
C TYR A 84 -27.78 -11.48 -0.91
N LEU A 85 -28.15 -10.19 -0.87
CA LEU A 85 -28.50 -9.46 -2.08
C LEU A 85 -27.31 -9.30 -3.03
N ILE A 86 -26.12 -9.01 -2.52
CA ILE A 86 -24.89 -8.90 -3.33
C ILE A 86 -24.60 -10.22 -4.04
N ASP A 87 -24.77 -11.35 -3.36
CA ASP A 87 -24.55 -12.68 -3.95
C ASP A 87 -25.55 -13.02 -5.08
N LEU A 88 -26.69 -12.32 -5.15
CA LEU A 88 -27.67 -12.44 -6.24
C LEU A 88 -27.41 -11.48 -7.41
N VAL A 89 -26.54 -10.49 -7.25
CA VAL A 89 -26.22 -9.51 -8.31
C VAL A 89 -25.25 -10.12 -9.31
N ASP A 90 -25.55 -10.03 -10.61
CA ASP A 90 -24.60 -10.38 -11.67
C ASP A 90 -23.57 -9.28 -11.95
N GLU A 91 -22.60 -9.59 -12.81
CA GLU A 91 -21.55 -8.65 -13.20
C GLU A 91 -22.08 -7.43 -13.97
N ALA A 92 -23.29 -7.49 -14.53
CA ALA A 92 -23.96 -6.36 -15.16
C ALA A 92 -24.71 -5.46 -14.15
N GLY A 93 -24.79 -5.88 -12.88
CA GLY A 93 -25.45 -5.14 -11.80
C GLY A 93 -26.94 -5.43 -11.65
N TYR A 94 -27.46 -6.50 -12.24
CA TYR A 94 -28.85 -6.91 -12.10
C TYR A 94 -29.02 -8.02 -11.06
N LEU A 95 -30.12 -7.98 -10.33
CA LEU A 95 -30.48 -9.02 -9.36
C LEU A 95 -31.08 -10.23 -10.07
N ASN A 96 -30.44 -11.39 -9.89
CA ASN A 96 -30.92 -12.69 -10.33
C ASN A 96 -31.72 -13.37 -9.21
N GLY A 97 -32.98 -13.00 -9.07
CA GLY A 97 -33.88 -13.60 -8.10
C GLY A 97 -35.24 -12.93 -8.09
N ASP A 98 -36.25 -13.67 -7.64
CA ASP A 98 -37.56 -13.07 -7.38
C ASP A 98 -37.54 -12.39 -6.00
N LEU A 99 -37.84 -11.09 -5.99
CA LEU A 99 -37.94 -10.28 -4.78
C LEU A 99 -39.39 -10.23 -4.25
N ALA A 100 -40.35 -10.72 -5.04
CA ALA A 100 -41.75 -10.78 -4.65
C ALA A 100 -42.01 -12.07 -3.85
N ALA A 101 -42.42 -11.89 -2.59
CA ALA A 101 -43.21 -12.88 -1.87
C ALA A 101 -44.69 -12.70 -2.19
#